data_AF-A0A8T8LPQ7-F1
#
_entry.id   AF-A0A8T8LPQ7-F1
#
_cell.length_a   1.000
_cell.length_b   1.000
_cell.length_c   1.000
_cell.angle_alpha   90.00
_cell.angle_beta   90.00
_cell.angle_gamma   90.00
#
_symmetry.space_group_name_H-M   'P 1'
#
loop_
_entity.id
_entity.type
_entity.pdbx_description
1 polymer ?
#
loop_
_entity_poly.entity_id
_entity_poly.type
_entity_poly.pdbx_seq_one_letter_code
_entity_poly.pdbx_strand_id
1 'polypeptide(L)'
;MSEDDPADADAPDGADRSETADGSTDAADAPSGDEFETELARARDLLDGDGVDAVHVGVVRDGEVDTTFAQRTDDDADGAGLRALALLAAHVRLVAGEAGVEPSTVAGDAATLAGQVEQIPASTDQIPDE
;
A
#
# COMPACT_ATOMS: atom_id res chain seq x y z
N MET A 1 -31.10 56.12 59.45
CA MET A 1 -29.95 55.78 60.31
C MET A 1 -29.17 54.72 59.57
N SER A 2 -27.84 54.80 59.66
CA SER A 2 -26.77 53.85 59.30
C SER A 2 -27.21 52.52 58.64
N GLU A 3 -26.83 52.30 57.38
CA GLU A 3 -25.53 51.72 56.95
C GLU A 3 -25.53 50.19 57.13
N ASP A 4 -25.46 49.47 56.01
CA ASP A 4 -24.42 48.46 55.79
C ASP A 4 -24.28 48.22 54.28
N ASP A 5 -23.11 48.52 53.74
CA ASP A 5 -22.59 48.04 52.45
C ASP A 5 -21.21 47.47 52.80
N PRO A 6 -20.91 46.24 52.37
CA PRO A 6 -19.88 46.12 51.36
C PRO A 6 -20.24 45.14 50.23
N ALA A 7 -19.90 45.53 48.99
CA ALA A 7 -18.99 44.83 48.04
C ALA A 7 -18.97 43.27 48.03
N ASP A 8 -18.75 42.53 46.95
CA ASP A 8 -18.29 42.78 45.56
C ASP A 8 -18.60 41.49 44.74
N ALA A 9 -18.60 41.41 43.41
CA ALA A 9 -18.36 42.39 42.34
C ALA A 9 -19.18 41.98 41.07
N ASP A 10 -18.65 42.29 39.88
CA ASP A 10 -19.16 41.98 38.55
C ASP A 10 -19.35 40.48 38.20
N ALA A 11 -20.45 40.23 37.48
CA ALA A 11 -20.53 39.23 36.41
C ALA A 11 -20.39 39.96 35.05
N PRO A 12 -20.40 39.31 33.87
CA PRO A 12 -20.18 37.90 33.53
C PRO A 12 -19.13 37.75 32.38
N ASP A 13 -19.28 36.70 31.58
CA ASP A 13 -18.78 36.54 30.19
C ASP A 13 -17.37 35.95 29.98
N GLY A 14 -17.19 35.31 28.82
CA GLY A 14 -15.94 34.66 28.39
C GLY A 14 -16.06 33.14 28.24
N ALA A 15 -16.46 32.69 27.05
CA ALA A 15 -16.34 31.29 26.68
C ALA A 15 -14.86 30.91 26.50
N ASP A 16 -14.29 30.17 27.47
CA ASP A 16 -12.96 29.61 27.31
C ASP A 16 -12.98 28.49 26.28
N ARG A 17 -12.49 28.81 25.08
CA ARG A 17 -12.20 27.83 24.04
C ARG A 17 -10.91 27.13 24.44
N SER A 18 -11.04 25.98 25.09
CA SER A 18 -9.95 25.02 25.14
C SER A 18 -9.68 24.50 23.72
N GLU A 19 -8.89 25.25 22.97
CA GLU A 19 -8.22 24.82 21.76
C GLU A 19 -7.24 23.71 22.14
N THR A 20 -7.75 22.48 22.23
CA THR A 20 -6.92 21.28 22.15
C THR A 20 -6.40 21.19 20.73
N ALA A 21 -5.32 21.94 20.48
CA ALA A 21 -4.44 21.77 19.35
C ALA A 21 -3.70 20.43 19.49
N ASP A 22 -4.45 19.32 19.51
CA ASP A 22 -3.92 18.00 19.18
C ASP A 22 -3.81 17.89 17.66
N GLY A 23 -3.06 18.86 17.10
CA GLY A 23 -2.43 18.73 15.81
C GLY A 23 -1.27 17.75 15.93
N SER A 24 -1.57 16.53 16.37
CA SER A 24 -0.76 15.35 16.04
C SER A 24 -0.78 15.29 14.53
N THR A 25 0.19 16.00 13.94
CA THR A 25 0.33 16.10 12.51
C THR A 25 0.65 14.69 12.09
N ASP A 26 -0.24 14.10 11.30
CA ASP A 26 -0.09 12.77 10.74
C ASP A 26 1.11 12.85 9.77
N ALA A 27 2.30 12.77 10.37
CA ALA A 27 3.58 12.88 9.72
C ALA A 27 3.75 11.54 9.01
N ALA A 28 3.13 11.46 7.83
CA ALA A 28 3.03 10.28 6.98
C ALA A 28 4.29 9.43 7.15
N ASP A 29 4.10 8.28 7.78
CA ASP A 29 5.18 7.51 8.41
C ASP A 29 6.11 7.02 7.30
N ALA A 30 7.16 7.79 7.04
CA ALA A 30 8.16 7.43 6.06
C ALA A 30 8.86 6.20 6.64
N PRO A 31 8.70 5.01 6.03
CA PRO A 31 8.96 3.74 6.70
C PRO A 31 10.36 3.76 7.26
N SER A 32 10.43 3.83 8.59
CA SER A 32 11.71 3.86 9.29
C SER A 32 12.48 2.59 8.89
N GLY A 33 13.80 2.68 8.73
CA GLY A 33 14.60 1.56 8.20
C GLY A 33 14.39 0.24 8.98
N ASP A 34 13.98 0.36 10.25
CA ASP A 34 13.61 -0.73 11.13
C ASP A 34 12.33 -1.48 10.67
N GLU A 35 11.32 -0.81 10.12
CA GLU A 35 10.12 -1.46 9.58
C GLU A 35 10.43 -2.24 8.30
N PHE A 36 11.18 -1.65 7.37
CA PHE A 36 11.61 -2.32 6.15
C PHE A 36 12.44 -3.58 6.47
N GLU A 37 13.43 -3.48 7.36
CA GLU A 37 14.22 -4.64 7.78
C GLU A 37 13.39 -5.67 8.58
N THR A 38 12.38 -5.23 9.34
CA THR A 38 11.45 -6.13 10.06
C THR A 38 10.60 -6.94 9.09
N GLU A 39 9.98 -6.31 8.08
CA GLU A 39 9.15 -7.02 7.10
C GLU A 39 10.02 -7.86 6.15
N LEU A 40 11.23 -7.41 5.82
CA LEU A 40 12.21 -8.21 5.07
C LEU A 40 12.69 -9.43 5.85
N ALA A 41 12.86 -9.33 7.18
CA ALA A 41 13.13 -10.48 8.03
C ALA A 41 11.94 -11.45 8.07
N ARG A 42 10.72 -10.97 8.28
CA ARG A 42 9.49 -11.78 8.21
C ARG A 42 9.35 -12.49 6.86
N ALA A 43 9.62 -11.79 5.76
CA ALA A 43 9.55 -12.38 4.42
C ALA A 43 10.56 -13.52 4.24
N ARG A 44 11.78 -13.40 4.79
CA ARG A 44 12.77 -14.49 4.80
C ARG A 44 12.31 -15.67 5.65
N ASP A 45 11.81 -15.42 6.86
CA ASP A 45 11.28 -16.46 7.75
C ASP A 45 10.11 -17.25 7.11
N LEU A 46 9.27 -16.58 6.31
CA LEU A 46 8.20 -17.23 5.54
C LEU A 46 8.72 -18.08 4.37
N LEU A 47 9.82 -17.68 3.72
CA LEU A 47 10.46 -18.41 2.62
C LEU A 47 11.25 -19.63 3.11
N ASP A 48 11.83 -19.54 4.30
CA ASP A 48 12.51 -20.66 5.00
C ASP A 48 11.50 -21.65 5.63
N GLY A 49 10.20 -21.35 5.59
CA GLY A 49 9.13 -22.19 6.12
C GLY A 49 8.86 -23.46 5.31
N ASP A 50 8.73 -24.59 5.99
CA ASP A 50 8.24 -25.83 5.39
C ASP A 50 6.79 -25.67 4.87
N GLY A 51 6.48 -26.33 3.74
CA GLY A 51 5.11 -26.39 3.22
C GLY A 51 4.69 -25.21 2.33
N VAL A 52 5.61 -24.36 1.89
CA VAL A 52 5.33 -23.39 0.81
C VAL A 52 5.04 -24.13 -0.49
N ASP A 53 3.84 -23.90 -1.05
CA ASP A 53 3.38 -24.49 -2.32
C ASP A 53 3.49 -23.52 -3.51
N ALA A 54 3.52 -22.21 -3.28
CA ALA A 54 3.71 -21.20 -4.31
C ALA A 54 4.28 -19.90 -3.74
N VAL A 55 5.05 -19.18 -4.56
CA VAL A 55 5.69 -17.92 -4.21
C VAL A 55 5.67 -16.95 -5.40
N HIS A 56 5.41 -15.68 -5.10
CA HIS A 56 5.59 -14.56 -6.02
C HIS A 56 6.43 -13.49 -5.30
N VAL A 57 7.57 -13.11 -5.88
CA VAL A 57 8.46 -12.07 -5.32
C VAL A 57 8.62 -10.97 -6.35
N GLY A 58 8.45 -9.72 -5.91
CA GLY A 58 8.86 -8.53 -6.64
C GLY A 58 9.94 -7.79 -5.85
N VAL A 59 11.02 -7.36 -6.53
CA VAL A 59 12.12 -6.60 -5.94
C VAL A 59 12.26 -5.30 -6.72
N VAL A 60 12.16 -4.17 -6.02
CA VAL A 60 12.43 -2.84 -6.60
C VAL A 60 13.89 -2.47 -6.31
N ARG A 61 14.66 -2.14 -7.34
CA ARG A 61 16.05 -1.69 -7.21
C ARG A 61 16.35 -0.64 -8.28
N ASP A 62 16.95 0.48 -7.88
CA ASP A 62 17.42 1.54 -8.80
C ASP A 62 16.33 2.07 -9.77
N GLY A 63 15.04 1.89 -9.43
CA GLY A 63 13.88 2.25 -10.24
C GLY A 63 13.38 1.14 -11.19
N GLU A 64 14.07 0.01 -11.27
CA GLU A 64 13.65 -1.21 -11.98
C GLU A 64 12.90 -2.17 -11.03
N VAL A 65 12.06 -3.04 -11.60
CA VAL A 65 11.26 -4.02 -10.86
C VAL A 65 11.50 -5.42 -11.43
N ASP A 66 12.29 -6.22 -10.72
CA ASP A 66 12.47 -7.65 -10.99
C ASP A 66 11.31 -8.43 -10.37
N THR A 67 10.65 -9.31 -11.13
CA THR A 67 9.63 -10.23 -10.59
C THR A 67 9.95 -11.68 -10.90
N THR A 68 9.60 -12.58 -9.98
CA THR A 68 9.71 -14.03 -10.18
C THR A 68 8.53 -14.77 -9.54
N PHE A 69 8.12 -15.85 -10.20
CA PHE A 69 7.00 -16.69 -9.78
C PHE A 69 7.41 -18.16 -9.86
N ALA A 70 7.15 -18.90 -8.79
CA ALA A 70 7.37 -20.34 -8.74
C ALA A 70 6.25 -21.02 -7.95
N GLN A 71 5.91 -22.24 -8.35
CA GLN A 71 4.87 -23.06 -7.73
C GLN A 71 5.24 -24.53 -7.79
N ARG A 72 4.87 -25.29 -6.75
CA ARG A 72 4.89 -26.75 -6.77
C ARG A 72 3.69 -27.24 -7.57
N THR A 73 3.96 -27.86 -8.71
CA THR A 73 2.92 -28.40 -9.59
C THR A 73 2.75 -29.89 -9.33
N ASP A 74 2.03 -30.23 -8.27
CA ASP A 74 1.57 -31.61 -8.01
C ASP A 74 0.43 -31.99 -8.97
N ASP A 75 0.75 -32.07 -10.28
CA ASP A 75 -0.04 -32.50 -11.45
C ASP A 75 -1.47 -31.92 -11.64
N ASP A 76 -1.93 -31.02 -10.77
CA ASP A 76 -3.25 -30.38 -10.81
C ASP A 76 -3.18 -28.95 -11.41
N ALA A 77 -3.41 -28.87 -12.72
CA ALA A 77 -3.39 -27.63 -13.50
C ALA A 77 -4.54 -26.67 -13.14
N ASP A 78 -5.72 -27.19 -12.79
CA ASP A 78 -6.86 -26.35 -12.37
C ASP A 78 -6.57 -25.71 -11.01
N GLY A 79 -6.01 -26.48 -10.07
CA GLY A 79 -5.52 -25.96 -8.79
C GLY A 79 -4.38 -24.95 -8.96
N ALA A 80 -3.47 -25.13 -9.93
CA ALA A 80 -2.41 -24.18 -10.22
C ALA A 80 -2.96 -22.79 -10.62
N GLY A 81 -3.91 -22.75 -11.55
CA GLY A 81 -4.56 -21.50 -11.96
C GLY A 81 -5.26 -20.78 -10.80
N LEU A 82 -5.97 -21.53 -9.95
CA LEU A 82 -6.63 -20.97 -8.77
C LEU A 82 -5.64 -20.45 -7.72
N ARG A 83 -4.50 -21.11 -7.49
CA ARG A 83 -3.43 -20.64 -6.60
C ARG A 83 -2.80 -19.33 -7.12
N ALA A 84 -2.52 -19.24 -8.42
CA ALA A 84 -2.02 -18.02 -9.04
C ALA A 84 -3.02 -16.85 -8.92
N LEU A 85 -4.31 -17.10 -9.15
CA LEU A 85 -5.36 -16.09 -8.96
C LEU A 85 -5.52 -15.67 -7.49
N ALA A 86 -5.34 -16.59 -6.53
CA ALA A 86 -5.39 -16.27 -5.10
C ALA A 86 -4.22 -15.37 -4.68
N LEU A 87 -3.00 -15.64 -5.18
CA LEU A 87 -1.82 -14.78 -4.96
C LEU A 87 -2.02 -13.39 -5.58
N LEU A 88 -2.52 -13.32 -6.82
CA LEU A 88 -2.85 -12.04 -7.47
C LEU A 88 -3.90 -11.26 -6.67
N ALA A 89 -4.97 -11.92 -6.20
CA ALA A 89 -6.00 -11.28 -5.38
C ALA A 89 -5.46 -10.78 -4.02
N ALA A 90 -4.51 -11.48 -3.42
CA ALA A 90 -3.82 -11.01 -2.21
C ALA A 90 -2.97 -9.77 -2.50
N HIS A 91 -2.19 -9.78 -3.59
CA HIS A 91 -1.36 -8.63 -4.01
C HIS A 91 -2.21 -7.39 -4.33
N VAL A 92 -3.30 -7.54 -5.10
CA VAL A 92 -4.23 -6.46 -5.43
C VAL A 92 -4.84 -5.84 -4.17
N ARG A 93 -5.18 -6.64 -3.14
CA ARG A 93 -5.68 -6.10 -1.86
C ARG A 93 -4.63 -5.31 -1.09
N LEU A 94 -3.38 -5.76 -1.10
CA LEU A 94 -2.27 -5.06 -0.44
C LEU A 94 -2.03 -3.69 -1.10
N VAL A 95 -1.90 -3.67 -2.44
CA VAL A 95 -1.70 -2.43 -3.21
C VAL A 95 -2.91 -1.49 -3.07
N ALA A 96 -4.13 -2.01 -3.01
CA ALA A 96 -5.33 -1.21 -2.80
C ALA A 96 -5.36 -0.54 -1.41
N GLY A 97 -4.90 -1.25 -0.38
CA GLY A 97 -4.74 -0.69 0.97
C GLY A 97 -3.72 0.45 1.01
N GLU A 98 -2.53 0.23 0.42
CA GLU A 98 -1.46 1.23 0.32
C GLU A 98 -1.89 2.48 -0.46
N ALA A 99 -2.55 2.29 -1.60
CA ALA A 99 -3.00 3.40 -2.45
C ALA A 99 -4.31 4.05 -1.99
N GLY A 100 -4.97 3.54 -0.95
CA GLY A 100 -6.24 4.08 -0.44
C GLY A 100 -7.42 3.99 -1.42
N VAL A 101 -7.45 2.97 -2.27
CA VAL A 101 -8.46 2.79 -3.33
C VAL A 101 -9.12 1.41 -3.26
N GLU A 102 -10.21 1.22 -4.02
CA GLU A 102 -10.88 -0.08 -4.10
C GLU A 102 -10.03 -1.11 -4.87
N PRO A 103 -10.01 -2.39 -4.47
CA PRO A 103 -9.30 -3.47 -5.18
C PRO A 103 -9.67 -3.62 -6.67
N SER A 104 -10.90 -3.28 -7.04
CA SER A 104 -11.37 -3.30 -8.43
C SER A 104 -10.72 -2.21 -9.31
N THR A 105 -10.38 -1.05 -8.73
CA THR A 105 -9.65 0.02 -9.42
C THR A 105 -8.23 -0.44 -9.73
N VAL A 106 -7.50 -0.94 -8.73
CA VAL A 106 -6.13 -1.48 -8.92
C VAL A 106 -6.10 -2.58 -9.98
N ALA A 107 -7.07 -3.50 -9.97
CA ALA A 107 -7.16 -4.56 -10.97
C ALA A 107 -7.40 -4.01 -12.40
N GLY A 108 -8.23 -2.97 -12.56
CA GLY A 108 -8.50 -2.33 -13.84
C GLY A 108 -7.31 -1.54 -14.37
N ASP A 109 -6.61 -0.81 -13.50
CA ASP A 109 -5.41 -0.04 -13.86
C ASP A 109 -4.25 -0.98 -14.22
N ALA A 110 -4.03 -2.04 -13.44
CA ALA A 110 -3.03 -3.07 -13.75
C ALA A 110 -3.30 -3.77 -15.08
N ALA A 111 -4.57 -4.11 -15.38
CA ALA A 111 -4.95 -4.66 -16.69
C ALA A 111 -4.71 -3.68 -17.84
N THR A 112 -4.95 -2.38 -17.60
CA THR A 112 -4.69 -1.32 -18.58
C THR A 112 -3.19 -1.16 -18.86
N LEU A 113 -2.36 -1.16 -17.83
CA LEU A 113 -0.90 -1.11 -17.95
C LEU A 113 -0.35 -2.35 -18.67
N ALA A 114 -0.81 -3.55 -18.31
CA ALA A 114 -0.41 -4.79 -18.99
C ALA A 114 -0.69 -4.75 -20.50
N GLY A 115 -1.87 -4.26 -20.91
CA GLY A 115 -2.23 -4.09 -22.32
C GLY A 115 -1.49 -2.96 -23.05
N GLN A 116 -0.80 -2.07 -22.34
CA GLN A 116 0.07 -1.05 -22.94
C GLN A 116 1.48 -1.60 -23.21
N VAL A 117 2.00 -2.46 -22.33
CA VAL A 117 3.33 -3.10 -22.49
C VAL A 117 3.36 -4.05 -23.69
N GLU A 118 2.23 -4.68 -24.06
CA GLU A 118 2.13 -5.49 -25.29
C GLU A 118 2.20 -4.67 -26.60
N GLN A 119 2.09 -3.34 -26.57
CA GLN A 119 2.26 -2.49 -27.77
C GLN A 119 3.72 -2.19 -28.09
N ILE A 120 4.51 -3.25 -28.32
CA ILE A 120 5.76 -3.14 -29.07
C ILE A 120 5.40 -2.97 -30.56
N PRO A 121 5.82 -1.90 -31.25
CA PRO A 121 5.57 -1.75 -32.68
C PRO A 121 6.23 -2.89 -33.47
N ALA A 122 5.43 -3.78 -34.06
CA ALA A 122 5.90 -4.94 -34.81
C ALA A 122 6.44 -4.59 -36.22
N SER A 123 7.10 -3.44 -36.38
CA SER A 123 7.54 -2.91 -37.67
C SER A 123 8.85 -2.13 -37.58
N THR A 124 9.97 -2.81 -37.81
CA THR A 124 11.21 -2.17 -38.28
C THR A 124 11.16 -1.82 -39.78
N ASP A 125 10.17 -2.32 -40.52
CA ASP A 125 9.95 -2.08 -41.97
C ASP A 125 9.46 -0.65 -42.33
N GLN A 126 9.62 0.33 -41.45
CA GLN A 126 9.35 1.75 -41.72
C GLN A 126 10.59 2.65 -41.56
N ILE A 127 11.79 2.07 -41.63
CA ILE A 127 13.00 2.83 -41.95
C ILE A 127 13.09 2.86 -43.49
N PRO A 128 12.83 4.00 -44.16
CA PRO A 128 13.11 4.11 -45.58
C PRO A 128 14.62 4.08 -45.81
N ASP A 129 15.09 3.17 -46.67
CA ASP A 129 16.46 3.21 -47.18
C ASP A 129 16.70 4.50 -47.97
N GLU A 130 17.81 5.21 -47.70
CA GLU A 130 18.33 6.34 -48.49
C GLU A 130 19.12 5.89 -49.74
#